data_AF-A0A7X7HQY7-F1
#
_entry.id   AF-A0A7X7HQY7-F1
#
_cell.length_a   1.000
_cell.length_b   1.000
_cell.length_c   1.000
_cell.angle_alpha   90.00
_cell.angle_beta   90.00
_cell.angle_gamma   90.00
#
_symmetry.space_group_name_H-M   'P 1'
#
loop_
_entity.id
_entity.type
_entity.pdbx_description
1 polymer ?
#
loop_
_entity_poly.entity_id
_entity_poly.type
_entity_poly.pdbx_seq_one_letter_code
_entity_poly.pdbx_strand_id
1 'polypeptide(L)'
;MTPALLLADSALRSVHGSFAWFVVGVNALAGAWALAAHRFEPLRRRELWWFTVFAQMTIVAQVLIGVFLRNELFGGTDDPPHLRMHMFYGIIALFSMAILYSYRSQLRQHLYLLYGFG
;
A
#
# COMPACT_ATOMS: atom_id res chain seq x y z
N MET A 1 -16.88 7.38 -26.19
CA MET A 1 -16.69 7.91 -24.82
C MET A 1 -16.92 9.42 -24.84
N THR A 2 -17.60 9.99 -23.84
CA THR A 2 -17.87 11.43 -23.77
C THR A 2 -16.62 12.19 -23.29
N PRO A 3 -16.48 13.51 -23.58
CA PRO A 3 -15.31 14.30 -23.14
C PRO A 3 -15.09 14.29 -21.62
N ALA A 4 -16.18 14.26 -20.84
CA ALA A 4 -16.13 14.18 -19.38
C ALA A 4 -15.52 12.87 -18.87
N LEU A 5 -15.81 11.74 -19.54
CA LEU A 5 -15.22 10.44 -19.22
C LEU A 5 -13.72 10.39 -19.51
N LEU A 6 -13.27 11.01 -20.61
CA LEU A 6 -11.84 11.10 -20.94
C LEU A 6 -11.05 11.92 -19.91
N LEU A 7 -11.62 13.03 -19.45
CA LEU A 7 -11.02 13.85 -18.39
C LEU A 7 -10.94 13.09 -17.06
N ALA A 8 -12.02 12.41 -16.66
CA ALA A 8 -12.07 11.61 -15.45
C ALA A 8 -11.02 10.48 -15.45
N ASP A 9 -10.86 9.77 -16.57
CA ASP A 9 -9.83 8.72 -16.72
C ASP A 9 -8.40 9.29 -16.59
N SER A 10 -8.11 10.39 -17.28
CA SER A 10 -6.80 11.04 -17.21
C SER A 10 -6.46 11.53 -15.80
N ALA A 11 -7.44 12.11 -15.10
CA ALA A 11 -7.29 12.54 -13.72
C ALA A 11 -7.05 11.34 -12.79
N LEU A 12 -7.78 10.24 -12.96
CA LEU A 12 -7.64 9.06 -12.11
C LEU A 12 -6.27 8.37 -12.29
N ARG A 13 -5.75 8.30 -13.52
CA ARG A 13 -4.38 7.83 -13.76
C ARG A 13 -3.34 8.71 -13.10
N SER A 14 -3.49 10.03 -13.23
CA SER A 14 -2.58 10.99 -12.60
C SER A 14 -2.60 10.81 -11.08
N VAL A 15 -3.80 10.67 -10.50
CA VAL A 15 -3.98 10.43 -9.06
C VAL A 15 -3.33 9.11 -8.66
N HIS A 16 -3.57 8.00 -9.37
CA HIS A 16 -2.97 6.70 -9.05
C HIS A 16 -1.43 6.74 -9.11
N GLY A 17 -0.86 7.44 -10.10
CA GLY A 17 0.59 7.59 -10.24
C GLY A 17 1.20 8.46 -9.13
N SER A 18 0.60 9.61 -8.83
CA SER A 18 1.09 10.50 -7.75
C SER A 18 0.89 9.89 -6.37
N PHE A 19 -0.26 9.22 -6.14
CA PHE A 19 -0.57 8.57 -4.88
C PHE A 19 0.34 7.36 -4.62
N ALA A 20 0.82 6.66 -5.67
CA ALA A 20 1.82 5.61 -5.53
C ALA A 20 3.07 6.08 -4.77
N TRP A 21 3.60 7.25 -5.11
CA TRP A 21 4.78 7.81 -4.43
C TRP A 21 4.47 8.22 -2.98
N PHE A 22 3.27 8.72 -2.72
CA PHE A 22 2.82 8.99 -1.36
C PHE A 22 2.75 7.70 -0.53
N VAL A 23 2.18 6.62 -1.08
CA VAL A 23 2.11 5.29 -0.46
C VAL A 23 3.50 4.76 -0.14
N VAL A 24 4.43 4.83 -1.11
CA VAL A 24 5.82 4.41 -0.91
C VAL A 24 6.47 5.21 0.22
N GLY A 25 6.35 6.55 0.18
CA GLY A 25 6.96 7.42 1.19
C GLY A 25 6.43 7.20 2.60
N VAL A 26 5.10 7.10 2.76
CA VAL A 26 4.49 6.94 4.09
C VAL A 26 4.78 5.57 4.71
N ASN A 27 4.78 4.50 3.89
CA ASN A 27 5.10 3.16 4.38
C ASN A 27 6.60 3.01 4.67
N ALA A 28 7.47 3.59 3.84
CA ALA A 28 8.91 3.64 4.12
C ALA A 28 9.19 4.37 5.45
N LEU A 29 8.50 5.49 5.70
CA LEU A 29 8.63 6.21 6.97
C LEU A 29 8.11 5.38 8.15
N ALA A 30 7.01 4.65 8.00
CA ALA A 30 6.46 3.79 9.04
C ALA A 30 7.43 2.65 9.38
N GLY A 31 8.00 2.00 8.37
CA GLY A 31 9.03 0.96 8.53
C GLY A 31 10.30 1.52 9.18
N ALA A 32 10.79 2.67 8.73
CA ALA A 32 11.95 3.34 9.32
C ALA A 32 11.72 3.69 10.80
N TRP A 33 10.53 4.20 11.16
CA TRP A 33 10.19 4.46 12.55
C TRP A 33 10.12 3.16 13.37
N ALA A 34 9.53 2.09 12.84
CA ALA A 34 9.52 0.79 13.50
C ALA A 34 10.94 0.26 13.74
N LEU A 35 11.82 0.29 12.73
CA LEU A 35 13.23 -0.09 12.87
C LEU A 35 13.96 0.79 13.89
N ALA A 36 13.71 2.09 13.89
CA ALA A 36 14.30 3.00 14.87
C ALA A 36 13.80 2.69 16.29
N ALA A 37 12.52 2.37 16.48
CA ALA A 37 11.92 1.98 17.77
C ALA A 37 12.44 0.63 18.29
N HIS A 38 12.93 -0.25 17.40
CA HIS A 38 13.65 -1.45 17.82
C HIS A 38 14.91 -1.07 18.61
N ARG A 39 15.70 -0.11 18.09
CA ARG A 39 16.98 0.31 18.67
C ARG A 39 16.84 1.34 19.79
N PHE A 40 15.89 2.27 19.68
CA PHE A 40 15.74 3.40 20.59
C PHE A 40 14.40 3.34 21.34
N GLU A 41 14.47 3.08 22.64
CA GLU A 41 13.29 3.00 23.51
C GLU A 41 12.39 4.26 23.51
N PRO A 42 12.92 5.50 23.44
CA PRO A 42 12.07 6.69 23.38
C PRO A 42 11.13 6.75 22.17
N LEU A 43 11.45 6.03 21.09
CA LEU A 43 10.64 5.98 19.87
C LEU A 43 9.52 4.93 19.93
N ARG A 44 9.46 4.11 21.00
CA ARG A 44 8.42 3.10 21.25
C ARG A 44 7.13 3.74 21.75
N ARG A 45 6.55 4.58 20.89
CA ARG A 45 5.39 5.41 21.17
C ARG A 45 4.14 4.74 20.61
N ARG A 46 2.99 4.94 21.25
CA ARG A 46 1.71 4.38 20.74
C ARG A 46 1.35 4.95 19.37
N GLU A 47 1.83 6.15 19.08
CA GLU A 47 1.63 6.89 17.83
C GLU A 47 2.23 6.15 16.62
N LEU A 48 3.30 5.38 16.82
CA LEU A 48 3.87 4.52 15.79
C LEU A 48 2.81 3.60 15.18
N TRP A 49 2.01 2.94 16.03
CA TRP A 49 1.05 1.94 15.56
C TRP A 49 -0.12 2.56 14.80
N TRP A 50 -0.61 3.72 15.26
CA TRP A 50 -1.63 4.47 14.51
C TRP A 50 -1.08 4.93 13.16
N PHE A 51 0.17 5.38 13.13
CA PHE A 51 0.82 5.76 11.89
C PHE A 51 1.05 4.58 10.94
N THR A 52 1.45 3.40 11.46
CA THR A 52 1.56 2.17 10.67
C THR A 52 0.23 1.75 10.06
N VAL A 53 -0.86 1.79 10.83
CA VAL A 53 -2.21 1.50 10.31
C VAL A 53 -2.57 2.48 9.21
N PHE A 54 -2.37 3.79 9.43
CA PHE A 54 -2.60 4.80 8.41
C PHE A 54 -1.79 4.52 7.13
N ALA A 55 -0.49 4.24 7.26
CA ALA A 55 0.39 3.93 6.14
C ALA A 55 -0.09 2.69 5.36
N GLN A 56 -0.43 1.60 6.04
CA GLN A 56 -0.95 0.39 5.39
C GLN A 56 -2.30 0.62 4.70
N MET A 57 -3.18 1.45 5.28
CA MET A 57 -4.45 1.80 4.62
C MET A 57 -4.25 2.57 3.31
N THR A 58 -3.13 3.25 3.11
CA THR A 58 -2.82 3.86 1.81
C THR A 58 -2.58 2.81 0.72
N ILE A 59 -2.04 1.62 1.06
CA ILE A 59 -1.88 0.49 0.13
C ILE A 59 -3.27 0.01 -0.32
N VAL A 60 -4.21 -0.13 0.61
CA VAL A 60 -5.59 -0.52 0.31
C VAL A 60 -6.22 0.48 -0.66
N ALA A 61 -6.12 1.77 -0.35
CA ALA A 61 -6.64 2.82 -1.23
C ALA A 61 -6.00 2.79 -2.62
N GLN A 62 -4.67 2.60 -2.71
CA GLN A 62 -3.95 2.52 -3.99
C GLN A 62 -4.39 1.32 -4.84
N VAL A 63 -4.60 0.17 -4.22
CA VAL A 63 -5.10 -1.03 -4.90
C VAL A 63 -6.54 -0.82 -5.38
N LEU A 64 -7.42 -0.24 -4.57
CA LEU A 64 -8.81 0.04 -4.98
C LEU A 64 -8.87 1.00 -6.18
N ILE A 65 -8.07 2.08 -6.16
CA ILE A 65 -7.96 3.01 -7.30
C ILE A 65 -7.45 2.27 -8.55
N GLY A 66 -6.43 1.41 -8.39
CA GLY A 66 -5.86 0.63 -9.50
C GLY A 66 -6.86 -0.37 -10.10
N VAL A 67 -7.64 -1.07 -9.27
CA VAL A 67 -8.69 -1.99 -9.72
C VAL A 67 -9.78 -1.25 -10.48
N PHE A 68 -10.19 -0.07 -9.99
CA PHE A 68 -11.17 0.77 -10.69
C PHE A 68 -10.64 1.20 -12.07
N LEU A 69 -9.40 1.70 -12.15
CA LEU A 69 -8.74 2.06 -13.43
C LEU A 69 -8.69 0.88 -14.41
N ARG A 70 -8.33 -0.32 -13.93
CA ARG A 70 -8.30 -1.52 -14.78
C ARG A 70 -9.69 -1.90 -15.28
N ASN A 71 -10.72 -1.78 -14.45
CA ASN A 71 -12.08 -2.10 -14.85
C ASN A 71 -12.62 -1.11 -15.90
N GLU A 72 -12.37 0.19 -15.71
CA GLU A 72 -12.77 1.22 -16.68
C GLU A 72 -12.05 1.07 -18.02
N LEU A 73 -10.78 0.67 -18.02
CA LEU A 73 -9.98 0.66 -19.23
C LEU A 73 -9.98 -0.67 -20.00
N PHE A 74 -10.07 -1.78 -19.29
CA PHE A 74 -9.94 -3.14 -19.84
C PHE A 74 -11.08 -4.06 -19.41
N GLY A 75 -12.20 -3.50 -18.95
CA GLY A 75 -13.38 -4.27 -18.60
C GLY A 75 -13.86 -5.13 -19.78
N GLY A 76 -13.87 -6.45 -19.61
CA GLY A 76 -14.30 -7.40 -20.65
C GLY A 76 -13.23 -7.79 -21.67
N THR A 77 -11.98 -7.35 -21.50
CA THR A 77 -10.83 -7.76 -22.34
C THR A 77 -9.72 -8.39 -21.51
N ASP A 78 -8.90 -9.22 -22.14
CA ASP A 78 -7.70 -9.78 -21.51
C ASP A 78 -6.69 -8.66 -21.18
N ASP A 79 -6.13 -8.72 -19.98
CA ASP A 79 -5.13 -7.75 -19.54
C ASP A 79 -3.79 -7.96 -20.28
N PRO A 80 -3.15 -6.88 -20.75
CA PRO A 80 -1.82 -7.00 -21.35
C PRO A 80 -0.81 -7.53 -20.30
N PRO A 81 0.26 -8.24 -20.73
CA PRO A 81 1.17 -8.93 -19.81
C PRO A 81 1.80 -8.04 -18.71
N HIS A 82 2.13 -6.78 -19.02
CA HIS A 82 2.71 -5.84 -18.06
C HIS A 82 1.71 -5.45 -16.96
N LEU A 83 0.43 -5.31 -17.31
CA LEU A 83 -0.63 -4.96 -16.35
C LEU A 83 -0.92 -6.13 -15.40
N ARG A 84 -0.88 -7.37 -15.92
CA ARG A 84 -1.04 -8.58 -15.10
C ARG A 84 -0.02 -8.65 -13.96
N MET A 85 1.25 -8.34 -14.26
CA MET A 85 2.30 -8.35 -13.24
C MET A 85 2.09 -7.24 -12.20
N HIS A 86 1.69 -6.05 -12.64
CA HIS A 86 1.37 -4.94 -11.75
C HIS A 86 0.21 -5.27 -10.79
N MET A 87 -0.88 -5.86 -11.30
CA MET A 87 -2.00 -6.30 -10.47
C MET A 87 -1.60 -7.39 -9.48
N PHE A 88 -0.75 -8.33 -9.89
CA PHE A 88 -0.20 -9.35 -9.02
C PHE A 88 0.53 -8.72 -7.81
N TYR A 89 1.39 -7.73 -8.04
CA TYR A 89 2.07 -7.03 -6.95
C TYR A 89 1.12 -6.29 -6.01
N GLY A 90 0.05 -5.69 -6.54
CA GLY A 90 -0.98 -5.05 -5.71
C GLY A 90 -1.66 -6.03 -4.76
N ILE A 91 -1.98 -7.23 -5.24
CA ILE A 91 -2.54 -8.31 -4.41
C ILE A 91 -1.52 -8.80 -3.38
N ILE A 92 -0.26 -9.01 -3.79
CA ILE A 92 0.82 -9.42 -2.88
C ILE A 92 1.02 -8.39 -1.76
N ALA A 93 0.93 -7.09 -2.05
CA ALA A 93 1.03 -6.05 -1.03
C ALA A 93 -0.08 -6.17 0.04
N LEU A 94 -1.32 -6.47 -0.36
CA LEU A 94 -2.41 -6.72 0.59
C LEU A 94 -2.20 -8.00 1.40
N PHE A 95 -1.71 -9.07 0.78
CA PHE A 95 -1.38 -10.30 1.49
C PHE A 95 -0.23 -10.11 2.47
N SER A 96 0.82 -9.36 2.11
CA SER A 96 1.91 -9.01 3.02
C SER A 96 1.35 -8.31 4.26
N MET A 97 0.50 -7.30 4.09
CA MET A 97 -0.18 -6.64 5.20
C MET A 97 -0.94 -7.64 6.10
N ALA A 98 -1.73 -8.52 5.51
CA ALA A 98 -2.51 -9.52 6.24
C ALA A 98 -1.62 -10.53 6.99
N ILE A 99 -0.52 -10.96 6.38
CA ILE A 99 0.46 -11.88 6.99
C ILE A 99 1.15 -11.20 8.17
N LEU A 100 1.65 -9.97 8.02
CA LEU A 100 2.27 -9.21 9.10
C LEU A 100 1.32 -9.09 10.31
N TYR A 101 0.06 -8.78 10.03
CA TYR A 101 -0.98 -8.71 11.07
C TYR A 101 -1.22 -10.07 11.73
N SER A 102 -1.29 -11.15 10.95
CA SER A 102 -1.56 -12.50 11.45
C SER A 102 -0.44 -13.02 12.36
N TYR A 103 0.82 -12.70 12.07
CA TYR A 103 1.98 -13.11 12.86
C TYR A 103 2.29 -12.18 14.04
N ARG A 104 1.60 -11.04 14.19
CA ARG A 104 1.91 -10.02 15.21
C ARG A 104 1.90 -10.58 16.65
N SER A 105 1.01 -11.53 16.95
CA SER A 105 0.93 -12.16 18.28
C SER A 105 2.07 -13.14 18.51
N GLN A 106 2.42 -13.93 17.49
CA GLN A 106 3.51 -14.91 17.52
C GLN A 106 4.88 -14.25 17.61
N LEU A 107 5.05 -13.10 16.94
CA LEU A 107 6.29 -12.34 16.90
C LEU A 107 6.28 -11.12 17.82
N ARG A 108 5.52 -11.17 18.94
CA ARG A 108 5.36 -10.04 19.87
C ARG A 108 6.69 -9.41 20.32
N GLN A 109 7.72 -10.24 20.55
CA GLN A 109 9.06 -9.78 20.95
C GLN A 109 9.83 -9.06 19.82
N HIS A 110 9.46 -9.32 18.57
CA HIS A 110 10.12 -8.82 17.37
C HIS A 110 9.22 -7.89 16.55
N LEU A 111 8.15 -7.34 17.15
CA LEU A 111 7.15 -6.52 16.44
C LEU A 111 7.75 -5.36 15.64
N TYR A 112 8.72 -4.66 16.22
CA TYR A 112 9.39 -3.54 15.56
C TYR A 112 10.20 -3.97 14.32
N LEU A 113 10.76 -5.18 14.32
CA LEU A 113 11.44 -5.73 13.16
C LEU A 113 10.44 -6.25 12.13
N LEU A 114 9.36 -6.88 12.59
CA LEU A 114 8.29 -7.39 11.72
C LEU A 114 7.67 -6.26 10.87
N TYR A 115 7.26 -5.17 11.51
CA TYR A 115 6.71 -3.99 10.81
C TYR A 115 7.79 -3.07 10.21
N GLY A 116 9.05 -3.27 10.57
CA GLY A 116 10.17 -2.50 10.04
C GLY A 116 10.67 -3.00 8.68
N PHE A 117 10.62 -4.32 8.46
CA PHE A 117 11.05 -4.97 7.22
C PHE A 117 9.91 -5.49 6.34
N GLY A 118 8.68 -5.52 6.85
CA GLY A 118 7.48 -5.91 6.13
C GLY A 118 6.84 -4.76 5.39
#